data_AF-A0A950LVF0-F1
#
_entry.id   AF-A0A950LVF0-F1
#
_cell.length_a   1.000
_cell.length_b   1.000
_cell.length_c   1.000
_cell.angle_alpha   90.00
_cell.angle_beta   90.00
_cell.angle_gamma   90.00
#
_symmetry.space_group_name_H-M   'P 1'
#
loop_
_entity.id
_entity.type
_entity.pdbx_description
1 polymer ?
#
loop_
_entity_poly.entity_id
_entity_poly.type
_entity_poly.pdbx_seq_one_letter_code
_entity_poly.pdbx_strand_id
1 'polypeptide(L)'
;PRWRAARARGADLLWRVKGNAVLPMCKQLDDGSYLSQIFASDDYYQCSDPEHVRVIEYTLEGGDEVYRLGSVYSFVLVGPV
;
A
#
# COMPACT_ATOMS: atom_id res chain seq x y z
N PRO A 1 -2.91 -9.00 12.79
CA PRO A 1 -4.01 -8.76 11.81
C PRO A 1 -4.04 -9.83 10.70
N ARG A 2 -5.19 -10.08 10.07
CA ARG A 2 -5.39 -11.18 9.09
C ARG A 2 -4.45 -11.12 7.89
N TRP A 3 -4.09 -9.92 7.45
CA TRP A 3 -3.16 -9.72 6.32
C TRP A 3 -1.73 -10.18 6.65
N ARG A 4 -1.23 -10.00 7.88
CA ARG A 4 0.08 -10.56 8.30
C ARG A 4 0.10 -12.09 8.18
N ALA A 5 -0.99 -12.75 8.57
CA ALA A 5 -1.10 -14.21 8.48
C ALA A 5 -1.15 -14.71 7.03
N ALA A 6 -1.82 -13.99 6.12
CA ALA A 6 -1.82 -14.32 4.69
C ALA A 6 -0.42 -14.16 4.08
N ARG A 7 0.25 -13.04 4.35
CA ARG A 7 1.64 -12.82 3.92
C ARG A 7 2.60 -13.88 4.47
N ALA A 8 2.49 -14.24 5.74
CA ALA A 8 3.32 -15.28 6.36
C ALA A 8 3.18 -16.65 5.67
N ARG A 9 2.08 -16.87 4.93
CA ARG A 9 1.84 -18.07 4.12
C ARG A 9 2.29 -17.91 2.66
N GLY A 10 2.98 -16.82 2.32
CA GLY A 10 3.47 -16.54 0.98
C GLY A 10 2.45 -15.92 0.03
N ALA A 11 1.34 -15.38 0.54
CA ALA A 11 0.39 -14.66 -0.30
C ALA A 11 0.89 -13.25 -0.61
N ASP A 12 0.89 -12.89 -1.90
CA ASP A 12 1.03 -11.51 -2.34
C ASP A 12 -0.28 -10.77 -2.10
N LEU A 13 -0.21 -9.60 -1.46
CA LEU A 13 -1.38 -8.82 -1.06
C LEU A 13 -1.45 -7.53 -1.87
N LEU A 14 -2.65 -7.25 -2.36
CA LEU A 14 -2.98 -6.04 -3.10
C LEU A 14 -4.23 -5.40 -2.52
N TRP A 15 -4.16 -4.10 -2.24
CA TRP A 15 -5.28 -3.33 -1.71
C TRP A 15 -5.35 -1.94 -2.33
N ARG A 16 -6.58 -1.49 -2.55
CA ARG A 16 -6.91 -0.11 -2.93
C ARG A 16 -7.31 0.67 -1.69
N VAL A 17 -6.72 1.84 -1.51
CA VAL A 17 -7.10 2.77 -0.45
C VAL A 17 -7.60 4.09 -1.06
N LYS A 18 -8.37 4.84 -0.27
CA LYS A 18 -8.82 6.18 -0.66
C LYS A 18 -7.63 7.11 -0.82
N GLY A 19 -7.70 8.08 -1.74
CA GLY A 19 -6.63 9.06 -1.97
C GLY A 19 -6.31 9.93 -0.75
N ASN A 20 -7.26 10.11 0.17
CA ASN A 20 -7.07 10.85 1.41
C ASN A 20 -6.41 10.02 2.54
N ALA A 21 -6.05 8.76 2.30
CA ALA A 21 -5.32 7.97 3.29
C ALA A 21 -3.91 8.56 3.49
N VAL A 22 -3.56 8.86 4.74
CA VAL A 22 -2.23 9.34 5.09
C VAL A 22 -1.25 8.17 5.07
N LEU A 23 -0.39 8.16 4.06
CA LEU A 23 0.69 7.18 3.91
C LEU A 23 2.02 7.93 3.92
N PRO A 24 2.85 7.79 4.95
CA PRO A 24 4.12 8.49 5.01
C PRO A 24 5.04 7.98 3.89
N MET A 25 5.64 8.90 3.14
CA MET A 25 6.60 8.56 2.10
C MET A 25 7.96 8.28 2.75
N CYS A 26 8.30 7.01 2.92
CA CYS A 26 9.58 6.59 3.51
C CYS A 26 10.72 6.66 2.48
N LYS A 27 10.46 6.26 1.23
CA LYS A 27 11.45 6.27 0.15
C LYS A 27 10.79 6.33 -1.23
N GLN A 28 11.24 7.23 -2.09
CA GLN A 28 10.86 7.21 -3.51
C GLN A 28 11.60 6.09 -4.26
N LEU A 29 10.91 5.45 -5.20
CA LEU A 29 11.49 4.47 -6.13
C LEU A 29 11.56 5.09 -7.54
N ASP A 30 12.48 4.56 -8.36
CA ASP A 30 12.81 5.13 -9.67
C ASP A 30 11.66 5.02 -10.68
N ASP A 31 10.71 4.12 -10.45
CA ASP A 31 9.51 3.94 -11.27
C ASP A 31 8.34 4.87 -10.89
N GLY A 32 8.58 5.83 -10.01
CA GLY A 32 7.58 6.80 -9.56
C GLY A 32 6.69 6.33 -8.41
N SER A 33 6.81 5.06 -7.99
CA SER A 33 6.17 4.58 -6.77
C SER A 33 6.99 4.93 -5.52
N TYR A 34 6.44 4.70 -4.32
CA TYR A 34 7.17 4.94 -3.07
C TYR A 34 6.94 3.86 -2.02
N LEU A 35 7.94 3.63 -1.16
CA LEU A 35 7.77 2.82 0.04
C LEU A 35 7.10 3.66 1.14
N SER A 36 6.16 3.05 1.83
CA SER A 36 5.46 3.58 3.00
C SER A 36 5.41 2.51 4.09
N GLN A 37 4.93 2.89 5.26
CA GLN A 37 4.79 2.02 6.42
C GLN A 37 3.32 1.98 6.86
N ILE A 38 2.85 0.78 7.15
CA ILE A 38 1.53 0.54 7.75
C ILE A 38 1.69 -0.23 9.05
N PHE A 39 0.73 -0.04 9.95
CA PHE A 39 0.69 -0.72 11.23
C PHE A 39 -0.50 -1.66 11.30
N ALA A 40 -0.36 -2.74 12.06
CA ALA A 40 -1.54 -3.41 12.58
C ALA A 40 -2.32 -2.44 13.48
N SER A 41 -3.64 -2.61 13.56
CA SER A 41 -4.47 -1.76 14.40
C SER A 41 -4.00 -1.74 15.87
N ASP A 42 -3.50 -2.87 16.36
CA ASP A 42 -3.00 -3.01 17.74
C ASP A 42 -1.65 -2.31 17.95
N ASP A 43 -0.82 -2.24 16.90
CA ASP A 43 0.54 -1.68 16.96
C ASP A 43 0.56 -0.18 16.63
N TYR A 44 -0.54 0.36 16.08
CA TYR A 44 -0.62 1.74 15.59
C TYR A 44 -0.30 2.78 16.67
N TYR A 45 -0.84 2.62 17.88
CA TYR A 45 -0.61 3.56 18.98
C TYR A 45 0.80 3.46 19.58
N GLN A 46 1.44 2.30 19.46
CA GLN A 46 2.78 2.07 19.97
C GLN A 46 3.85 2.34 18.91
N CYS A 47 3.45 2.62 17.66
CA CYS A 47 4.32 2.75 16.50
C CYS A 47 5.34 1.60 16.41
N SER A 48 4.93 0.39 16.79
CA SER A 48 5.80 -0.79 16.84
C SER A 48 5.61 -1.66 15.59
N ASP A 49 6.68 -2.34 15.16
CA ASP A 49 6.64 -3.33 14.06
C ASP A 49 5.91 -2.87 12.77
N PRO A 50 6.34 -1.75 12.15
CA PRO A 50 5.75 -1.29 10.89
C PRO A 50 6.02 -2.30 9.77
N GLU A 51 4.99 -2.58 8.99
CA GLU A 51 5.14 -3.31 7.73
C GLU A 51 5.40 -2.34 6.59
N HIS A 52 6.39 -2.64 5.76
CA HIS A 52 6.71 -1.82 4.59
C HIS A 52 5.83 -2.22 3.41
N VAL A 53 5.18 -1.22 2.82
CA VAL A 53 4.37 -1.37 1.61
C VAL A 53 4.92 -0.50 0.50
N ARG A 54 4.82 -0.97 -0.73
CA ARG A 54 5.00 -0.15 -1.93
C ARG A 54 3.67 0.48 -2.32
N VAL A 55 3.67 1.79 -2.54
CA VAL A 55 2.49 2.59 -2.89
C VAL A 55 2.61 3.09 -4.32
N ILE A 56 1.58 2.85 -5.12
CA ILE A 56 1.44 3.37 -6.49
C ILE A 56 0.22 4.27 -6.54
N GLU A 57 0.40 5.52 -6.93
CA GLU A 57 -0.69 6.46 -7.16
C GLU A 57 -1.19 6.33 -8.60
N TYR A 58 -2.50 6.29 -8.78
CA TYR A 58 -3.13 6.23 -10.11
C TYR A 58 -4.47 6.95 -10.11
N THR A 59 -4.82 7.53 -11.25
CA THR A 59 -6.14 8.13 -11.49
C THR A 59 -6.93 7.20 -12.40
N LEU A 60 -8.22 7.00 -12.11
CA LEU A 60 -9.10 6.27 -13.02
C LEU A 60 -9.62 7.21 -14.10
N GLU A 61 -9.72 6.71 -15.32
CA GLU A 61 -10.30 7.46 -16.43
C GLU A 61 -11.77 7.79 -16.13
N GLY A 62 -12.15 9.07 -16.28
CA GLY A 62 -13.52 9.54 -16.02
C GLY A 62 -13.83 9.94 -14.57
N GLY A 63 -12.84 10.00 -13.67
CA GLY A 63 -13.02 10.50 -12.30
C GLY A 63 -11.98 11.56 -11.91
N ASP A 64 -12.39 12.55 -11.11
CA ASP A 64 -11.51 13.58 -10.53
C ASP A 64 -10.74 13.09 -9.28
N GLU A 65 -10.86 11.81 -8.92
CA GLU A 65 -10.26 11.22 -7.70
C GLU A 65 -8.97 10.44 -7.98
N VAL A 66 -7.92 10.77 -7.21
CA VAL A 66 -6.66 10.01 -7.17
C VAL A 66 -6.79 8.83 -6.21
N TYR A 67 -6.41 7.62 -6.65
CA TYR A 67 -6.39 6.41 -5.85
C TYR A 67 -4.95 5.95 -5.57
N ARG A 68 -4.76 5.21 -4.48
CA ARG A 68 -3.46 4.64 -4.09
C ARG A 68 -3.57 3.12 -3.94
N LEU A 69 -2.54 2.40 -4.41
CA LEU A 69 -2.42 0.95 -4.32
C LEU A 69 -1.25 0.57 -3.42
N GLY A 70 -1.44 -0.29 -2.43
CA GLY A 70 -0.37 -0.79 -1.56
C GLY A 70 -0.03 -2.27 -1.85
N SER A 71 1.26 -2.65 -1.77
CA SER A 71 1.73 -4.04 -1.88
C SER A 71 2.82 -4.33 -0.83
N VAL A 72 2.70 -5.43 -0.08
CA VAL A 72 3.79 -5.93 0.78
C VAL A 72 4.59 -6.95 -0.04
N TYR A 73 5.68 -6.50 -0.65
CA TYR A 73 6.51 -7.22 -1.64
C TYR A 73 5.81 -7.60 -2.97
N SER A 74 6.12 -6.76 -3.97
CA SER A 74 6.16 -6.98 -5.42
C SER A 74 5.10 -7.85 -6.10
N PHE A 75 3.86 -7.36 -6.20
CA PHE A 75 3.11 -7.41 -7.46
C PHE A 75 2.11 -6.24 -7.51
N VAL A 76 2.15 -5.44 -8.57
CA VAL A 76 1.07 -4.52 -8.94
C VAL A 76 0.75 -4.70 -10.42
N LEU A 77 -0.34 -5.41 -10.68
CA LEU A 77 -1.19 -5.24 -11.87
C LEU A 77 -2.34 -4.31 -11.41
N VAL A 78 -2.83 -3.33 -12.18
CA VAL A 78 -3.60 -3.47 -13.41
C VAL A 78 -3.73 -2.07 -14.07
N GLY A 79 -3.45 -1.97 -15.37
CA GLY A 79 -3.99 -0.94 -16.28
C GLY A 79 -5.37 -1.35 -16.83
N PRO A 80 -5.96 -0.58 -17.75
CA PRO A 80 -7.36 -0.16 -17.76
C PRO A 80 -8.42 -1.29 -17.82
N VAL A 81 -9.64 -0.97 -17.39
CA VAL A 81 -10.88 -1.53 -17.95
C VAL A 81 -11.67 -0.39 -18.54
#